data_AF-A0A7Z9T910-F1
#
_entry.id   AF-A0A7Z9T910-F1
#
_cell.length_a   1.000
_cell.length_b   1.000
_cell.length_c   1.000
_cell.angle_alpha   90.00
_cell.angle_beta   90.00
_cell.angle_gamma   90.00
#
_symmetry.space_group_name_H-M   'P 1'
#
loop_
_entity.id
_entity.type
_entity.pdbx_description
1 polymer ?
#
loop_
_entity_poly.entity_id
_entity_poly.type
_entity_poly.pdbx_seq_one_letter_code
_entity_poly.pdbx_strand_id
1 'polypeptide(L)' 'MEQDFPDLRTLLHQLNNQLGIILANAELLESRLESKDGTVRASHIVSGAIEAIALADNIRDCAGRLDK' A
#
# COMPACT_ATOMS: atom_id res chain seq x y z
N MET A 1 23.22 -13.61 18.19
CA MET A 1 22.84 -12.44 17.37
C MET A 1 21.39 -12.19 17.67
N GLU A 2 21.08 -11.20 18.50
CA GLU A 2 19.73 -10.65 18.53
C GLU A 2 19.47 -10.07 17.13
N GLN A 3 18.47 -10.59 16.45
CA GLN A 3 18.00 -9.97 15.22
C GLN A 3 17.29 -8.69 15.66
N ASP A 4 17.89 -7.54 15.36
CA ASP A 4 17.19 -6.26 15.41
C ASP A 4 16.07 -6.31 14.38
N PHE A 5 14.89 -6.71 14.82
CA PHE A 5 13.69 -6.62 14.00
C PHE A 5 13.48 -5.14 13.69
N PRO A 6 13.33 -4.76 12.40
CA PRO A 6 13.09 -3.37 12.06
C PRO A 6 11.86 -2.88 12.81
N ASP A 7 12.00 -1.71 13.46
CA ASP A 7 10.90 -1.06 14.18
C ASP A 7 9.67 -1.00 13.27
N LEU A 8 8.49 -1.26 13.84
CA LEU A 8 7.20 -1.31 13.15
C LEU A 8 6.96 -0.05 12.31
N ARG A 9 7.43 1.11 12.78
CA ARG A 9 7.40 2.38 12.03
C ARG A 9 8.14 2.27 10.69
N THR A 10 9.31 1.65 10.68
CA THR A 10 10.13 1.46 9.48
C THR A 10 9.45 0.51 8.50
N LEU A 11 8.88 -0.59 9.01
CA LEU A 11 8.13 -1.55 8.18
C LEU A 11 6.88 -0.91 7.57
N LEU A 12 6.11 -0.13 8.33
CA LEU A 12 4.92 0.57 7.84
C LEU A 12 5.28 1.63 6.79
N HIS A 13 6.39 2.35 6.98
CA HIS A 13 6.88 3.29 5.97
C HIS A 13 7.26 2.58 4.67
N GLN A 14 7.99 1.46 4.75
CA GLN A 14 8.36 0.64 3.58
C GLN A 14 7.12 0.10 2.87
N LEU A 15 6.14 -0.41 3.62
CA LEU A 15 4.87 -0.88 3.08
C LEU A 15 4.14 0.24 2.32
N ASN A 16 3.96 1.41 2.95
CA ASN A 16 3.29 2.54 2.30
C ASN A 16 4.01 3.02 1.03
N ASN A 17 5.35 2.96 1.00
CA ASN A 17 6.10 3.28 -0.20
C ASN A 17 5.82 2.28 -1.34
N GLN A 18 5.81 0.97 -1.04
CA GLN A 18 5.49 -0.05 -2.04
C GLN A 18 4.05 0.08 -2.56
N LEU A 19 3.09 0.38 -1.69
CA LEU A 19 1.70 0.60 -2.08
C LEU A 19 1.55 1.84 -2.97
N GLY A 20 2.27 2.93 -2.67
CA GLY A 20 2.32 4.11 -3.55
C GLY A 20 2.87 3.80 -4.95
N ILE A 21 3.91 2.97 -5.04
CA ILE A 21 4.46 2.52 -6.33
C ILE A 21 3.45 1.67 -7.10
N ILE A 22 2.76 0.74 -6.44
CA ILE A 22 1.72 -0.09 -7.06
C ILE A 22 0.58 0.78 -7.58
N LEU A 23 0.13 1.74 -6.79
CA LEU A 23 -0.94 2.68 -7.15
C LEU A 23 -0.55 3.46 -8.42
N ALA A 24 0.62 4.10 -8.45
CA ALA A 24 1.08 4.86 -9.59
C ALA A 24 1.21 4.00 -10.88
N ASN A 25 1.66 2.75 -10.75
CA ASN A 25 1.73 1.84 -11.89
C ASN A 25 0.34 1.43 -12.39
N ALA A 26 -0.60 1.21 -11.47
CA ALA A 26 -1.97 0.86 -11.82
C ALA A 26 -2.70 2.02 -12.51
N GLU A 27 -2.54 3.25 -12.01
CA GLU A 27 -3.08 4.46 -12.66
C GLU A 27 -2.47 4.67 -14.06
N LEU A 28 -1.15 4.49 -14.19
CA LEU A 28 -0.48 4.57 -15.50
C LEU A 28 -1.00 3.50 -16.46
N LEU A 29 -1.20 2.27 -15.97
CA LEU A 29 -1.74 1.17 -16.74
C LEU A 29 -3.18 1.47 -17.19
N GLU A 30 -4.03 1.95 -16.27
CA GLU A 30 -5.40 2.35 -16.57
C GLU A 30 -5.45 3.42 -17.68
N SER A 31 -4.57 4.42 -17.61
CA SER A 31 -4.50 5.49 -18.61
C SER A 31 -4.03 5.06 -20.00
N ARG A 32 -3.37 3.90 -20.12
CA ARG A 32 -2.73 3.43 -21.37
C ARG A 32 -3.43 2.24 -22.01
N LEU A 33 -4.36 1.60 -21.32
CA LEU A 33 -5.03 0.42 -21.84
C LEU A 33 -6.22 0.80 -22.71
N GLU A 34 -6.20 0.33 -23.96
CA GLU A 34 -7.34 0.49 -24.88
C GLU A 34 -8.43 -0.57 -24.63
N SER A 35 -8.10 -1.66 -23.93
CA SER A 35 -9.06 -2.71 -23.61
C SER A 35 -9.84 -2.40 -22.33
N LYS A 36 -11.16 -2.55 -22.41
CA LYS A 36 -12.07 -2.34 -21.28
C LYS A 36 -11.76 -3.27 -20.10
N ASP A 37 -11.47 -4.55 -20.38
CA ASP A 37 -11.09 -5.53 -19.35
C ASP A 37 -9.77 -5.17 -18.66
N GLY A 38 -8.81 -4.64 -19.43
CA GLY A 38 -7.54 -4.19 -18.90
C GLY A 38 -7.69 -2.97 -17.98
N THR A 39 -8.51 -2.00 -18.39
CA THR A 39 -8.85 -0.82 -17.59
C THR A 39 -9.51 -1.21 -16.27
N VAL A 40 -10.50 -2.14 -16.30
CA VAL A 40 -11.17 -2.64 -15.10
C VAL A 40 -10.19 -3.31 -14.13
N ARG A 41 -9.25 -4.13 -14.64
CA ARG A 41 -8.23 -4.76 -13.80
C ARG A 41 -7.28 -3.74 -13.17
N ALA A 42 -6.88 -2.72 -13.92
CA ALA A 42 -6.05 -1.64 -13.40
C ALA A 42 -6.77 -0.88 -12.28
N SER A 43 -8.04 -0.53 -12.49
CA SER A 43 -8.89 0.13 -11.50
C SER A 43 -9.06 -0.69 -10.20
N HIS A 44 -9.16 -2.02 -10.30
CA HIS A 44 -9.18 -2.90 -9.13
C HIS A 44 -7.85 -2.88 -8.35
N ILE A 45 -6.71 -2.82 -9.04
CA ILE A 45 -5.40 -2.71 -8.40
C ILE A 45 -5.27 -1.37 -7.68
N VAL A 46 -5.70 -0.27 -8.31
CA VAL A 46 -5.76 1.08 -7.70
C VAL A 46 -6.56 1.01 -6.39
N SER A 47 -7.77 0.46 -6.45
CA SER A 47 -8.68 0.35 -5.30
C SER A 47 -8.05 -0.47 -4.16
N GLY A 48 -7.47 -1.63 -4.47
CA GLY A 48 -6.80 -2.47 -3.48
C GLY A 48 -5.57 -1.83 -2.85
N ALA A 49 -4.80 -1.05 -3.61
CA ALA A 49 -3.65 -0.31 -3.08
C ALA A 49 -4.09 0.78 -2.09
N ILE A 50 -5.17 1.52 -2.40
CA ILE A 50 -5.74 2.53 -1.50
C ILE A 50 -6.22 1.88 -0.19
N GLU A 51 -6.96 0.76 -0.27
CA GLU A 51 -7.42 0.03 0.90
C GLU A 51 -6.25 -0.47 1.77
N ALA A 52 -5.19 -0.97 1.15
CA ALA A 52 -4.00 -1.42 1.87
C ALA A 52 -3.27 -0.26 2.57
N ILE A 53 -3.21 0.93 1.97
CA ILE A 53 -2.62 2.12 2.61
C ILE A 53 -3.44 2.51 3.85
N ALA A 54 -4.77 2.56 3.70
CA ALA A 54 -5.66 2.86 4.81
C ALA A 54 -5.53 1.84 5.96
N LEU A 55 -5.36 0.56 5.63
CA LEU A 55 -5.13 -0.49 6.63
C LEU A 55 -3.77 -0.34 7.32
N ALA A 56 -2.71 -0.01 6.59
CA ALA A 56 -1.40 0.25 7.16
C ALA A 56 -1.42 1.45 8.13
N ASP A 57 -2.17 2.49 7.81
CA ASP A 57 -2.39 3.64 8.68
C ASP A 57 -3.16 3.26 9.95
N ASN A 58 -4.23 2.46 9.83
CA ASN A 58 -4.97 1.93 10.99
C ASN A 58 -4.09 1.05 11.90
N ILE A 59 -3.22 0.22 11.35
CA ILE A 59 -2.27 -0.61 12.12
C ILE A 59 -1.31 0.29 12.91
N ARG A 60 -0.79 1.35 12.28
CA ARG A 60 0.08 2.34 12.93
C ARG A 60 -0.59 3.00 14.13
N ASP A 61 -1.82 3.44 13.97
CA ASP A 61 -2.59 4.12 15.00
C ASP A 61 -2.90 3.18 16.16
N CYS A 62 -3.26 1.92 15.88
CA CYS A 62 -3.45 0.89 16.91
C CYS A 62 -2.16 0.60 17.67
N ALA A 63 -1.03 0.42 16.98
CA ALA A 63 0.25 0.15 17.62
C ALA A 63 0.70 1.32 18.51
N GLY A 64 0.60 2.57 18.02
CA GLY A 64 0.94 3.75 18.82
C GLY A 64 0.02 4.01 20.03
N ARG A 65 -1.15 3.36 20.07
CA ARG A 65 -2.05 3.37 21.24
C ARG A 65 -1.73 2.29 22.27
N LEU A 66 -1.09 1.20 21.87
CA LEU A 66 -0.66 0.10 22.76
C LEU A 66 0.64 0.42 23.49
N ASP A 67 1.44 1.36 22.97
CA ASP A 67 2.67 1.86 23.60
C ASP A 67 2.45 2.97 24.65
N LYS A 68 1.18 3.34 24.93
CA LYS A 68 0.79 4.31 25.96
C LYS A 68 0.12 3.63 27.14
#